data_AF-A0A0C2XH15-F1
#
_entry.id   AF-A0A0C2XH15-F1
#
_cell.length_a   1.000
_cell.length_b   1.000
_cell.length_c   1.000
_cell.angle_alpha   90.00
_cell.angle_beta   90.00
_cell.angle_gamma   90.00
#
_symmetry.space_group_name_H-M   'P 1'
#
loop_
_entity.id
_entity.type
_entity.pdbx_description
1 polymer ?
#
loop_
_entity_poly.entity_id
_entity_poly.type
_entity_poly.pdbx_seq_one_letter_code
_entity_poly.pdbx_strand_id
1 'polypeptide(L)'
;MGNDLASWNLEEMHYFNEAFLNFWLVDILNFLRFIPSWTPGAYFKKLGDRSTWLSHQIRYTPFAKARQLHISGELGHSIATDLLEEFGATENAQDALANLYLGGADTVCLHCFRQSTL
;
A
#
# COMPACT_ATOMS: atom_id res chain seq x y z
N MET A 1 12.50 -10.26 4.90
CA MET A 1 12.04 -9.39 3.80
C MET A 1 10.73 -9.85 3.18
N GLY A 2 10.61 -11.08 2.67
CA GLY A 2 9.32 -11.56 2.10
C GLY A 2 8.18 -11.57 3.13
N ASN A 3 8.44 -12.07 4.33
CA ASN A 3 7.46 -12.11 5.42
C ASN A 3 7.09 -10.72 5.94
N ASP A 4 8.04 -9.78 5.96
CA ASP A 4 7.80 -8.40 6.41
C ASP A 4 6.86 -7.68 5.45
N LEU A 5 7.12 -7.79 4.14
CA LEU A 5 6.25 -7.23 3.10
C LEU A 5 4.83 -7.79 3.19
N ALA A 6 4.69 -9.11 3.31
CA ALA A 6 3.37 -9.74 3.44
C ALA A 6 2.62 -9.23 4.70
N SER A 7 3.31 -9.09 5.83
CA SER A 7 2.69 -8.54 7.04
C SER A 7 2.29 -7.07 6.90
N TRP A 8 3.13 -6.24 6.28
CA TRP A 8 2.81 -4.84 6.03
C TRP A 8 1.62 -4.69 5.08
N ASN A 9 1.52 -5.52 4.05
CA ASN A 9 0.38 -5.49 3.13
C ASN A 9 -0.92 -5.88 3.82
N LEU A 10 -0.90 -6.91 4.68
CA LEU A 10 -2.09 -7.30 5.45
C LEU A 10 -2.52 -6.20 6.42
N GLU A 11 -1.55 -5.53 7.05
CA GLU A 11 -1.80 -4.40 7.94
C GLU A 11 -2.32 -3.17 7.18
N GLU A 12 -1.75 -2.86 6.01
CA GLU A 12 -2.22 -1.78 5.14
C GLU A 12 -3.64 -2.05 4.65
N MET A 13 -3.92 -3.28 4.18
CA MET A 13 -5.26 -3.71 3.76
C MET A 13 -6.27 -3.56 4.90
N HIS A 14 -5.88 -3.91 6.14
CA HIS A 14 -6.75 -3.73 7.30
C HIS A 14 -7.11 -2.26 7.51
N TYR A 15 -6.12 -1.35 7.50
CA TYR A 15 -6.36 0.09 7.65
C TYR A 15 -7.09 0.69 6.46
N PHE A 16 -6.83 0.22 5.23
CA PHE A 16 -7.55 0.64 4.04
C PHE A 16 -9.03 0.31 4.16
N ASN A 17 -9.34 -0.94 4.53
CA ASN A 17 -10.71 -1.38 4.75
C ASN A 17 -11.39 -0.61 5.90
N GLU A 18 -10.67 -0.38 7.00
CA GLU A 18 -11.17 0.41 8.12
C GLU A 18 -11.44 1.87 7.72
N ALA A 19 -10.57 2.47 6.91
CA ALA A 19 -10.75 3.82 6.40
C ALA A 19 -11.96 3.91 5.43
N PHE A 20 -12.10 2.96 4.51
CA PHE A 20 -13.14 3.00 3.48
C PHE A 20 -14.53 2.57 3.94
N LEU A 21 -14.63 1.55 4.80
CA LEU A 21 -15.93 0.99 5.19
C LEU A 21 -16.53 1.64 6.44
N ASN A 22 -15.73 2.34 7.25
CA ASN A 22 -16.25 3.02 8.43
C ASN A 22 -16.74 4.42 8.11
N PHE A 23 -17.72 4.85 8.89
CA PHE A 23 -18.21 6.21 8.85
C PHE A 23 -17.36 7.10 9.77
N TRP A 24 -16.73 8.12 9.18
CA TRP A 24 -15.85 9.04 9.91
C TRP A 24 -16.50 10.41 10.10
N LEU A 25 -16.61 10.83 11.36
CA LEU A 25 -17.10 12.17 11.68
C LEU A 25 -16.22 13.28 11.08
N VAL A 26 -14.93 13.02 10.89
CA VAL A 26 -13.98 13.98 10.28
C VAL A 26 -14.28 14.28 8.81
N ASP A 27 -15.00 13.39 8.10
CA ASP A 27 -15.38 13.60 6.70
C ASP A 27 -16.57 14.56 6.57
N ILE A 28 -17.43 14.62 7.60
CA ILE A 28 -18.57 15.56 7.66
C ILE A 28 -18.14 16.85 8.36
N LEU A 29 -17.52 16.71 9.54
CA LEU A 29 -17.08 17.80 10.40
C LEU A 29 -15.59 18.04 10.18
N ASN A 30 -15.27 18.72 9.08
CA ASN A 30 -13.89 18.99 8.64
C ASN A 30 -13.01 19.67 9.72
N PHE A 31 -13.60 20.42 10.66
CA PHE A 31 -12.85 21.05 11.75
C PHE A 31 -12.19 20.03 12.70
N LEU A 32 -12.67 18.79 12.74
CA LEU A 32 -12.06 17.72 13.53
C LEU A 32 -10.63 17.42 13.08
N ARG A 33 -10.22 17.77 11.84
CA ARG A 33 -8.83 17.60 11.36
C ARG A 33 -7.82 18.36 12.22
N PHE A 34 -8.22 19.44 12.87
CA PHE A 34 -7.34 20.30 13.66
C PHE A 34 -7.24 19.89 15.15
N ILE A 35 -8.01 18.91 15.60
CA ILE A 35 -7.94 18.48 17.01
C ILE A 35 -6.61 17.76 17.29
N PRO A 36 -6.03 17.90 18.50
CA PRO A 36 -4.83 17.16 18.87
C PRO A 36 -5.03 15.63 18.84
N SER A 37 -3.99 14.86 18.55
CA SER A 37 -4.05 13.38 18.48
C SER A 37 -4.39 12.68 19.81
N TRP A 38 -4.30 13.38 20.94
CA TRP A 38 -4.64 12.86 22.27
C TRP A 38 -6.14 12.93 22.58
N THR A 39 -6.94 13.69 21.82
CA THR A 39 -8.35 13.87 22.13
C THR A 39 -9.16 12.59 21.90
N PRO A 40 -10.18 12.29 22.73
CA PRO A 40 -11.07 11.16 22.49
C PRO A 40 -11.70 11.26 21.09
N GLY A 41 -11.68 10.15 20.34
CA GLY A 41 -12.19 10.12 18.95
C GLY A 41 -11.19 10.54 17.87
N ALA A 42 -9.96 10.97 18.21
CA ALA A 42 -8.91 11.27 17.24
C ALA A 42 -8.17 10.02 16.69
N TYR A 43 -8.80 8.84 16.74
CA TYR A 43 -8.21 7.59 16.25
C TYR A 43 -7.83 7.67 14.76
N PHE A 44 -8.60 8.41 13.96
CA PHE A 44 -8.28 8.65 12.54
C PHE A 44 -6.88 9.22 12.32
N LYS A 45 -6.32 9.97 13.28
CA LYS A 45 -4.95 10.48 13.19
C LYS A 45 -3.92 9.35 13.31
N LYS A 46 -4.12 8.46 14.29
CA LYS A 46 -3.24 7.30 14.49
C LYS A 46 -3.31 6.34 13.31
N LEU A 47 -4.52 6.09 12.80
CA LEU A 47 -4.74 5.29 11.60
C LEU A 47 -4.04 5.91 10.39
N GLY A 48 -4.22 7.22 10.16
CA GLY A 48 -3.59 7.94 9.06
C GLY A 48 -2.06 7.95 9.14
N ASP A 49 -1.48 8.18 10.33
CA ASP A 49 -0.02 8.17 10.54
C ASP A 49 0.57 6.78 10.24
N ARG A 50 -0.09 5.72 10.72
CA ARG A 50 0.37 4.34 10.50
C ARG A 50 0.20 3.90 9.05
N SER A 51 -0.94 4.23 8.44
CA SER A 51 -1.20 3.96 7.02
C SER A 51 -0.18 4.68 6.13
N THR A 52 0.13 5.95 6.40
CA THR A 52 1.15 6.72 5.66
C THR A 52 2.51 6.04 5.74
N TRP A 53 2.91 5.58 6.92
CA TRP A 53 4.17 4.86 7.09
C TRP A 53 4.18 3.55 6.31
N LEU A 54 3.10 2.75 6.36
CA LEU A 54 2.98 1.48 5.65
C LEU A 54 3.02 1.67 4.13
N SER A 55 2.24 2.60 3.59
CA SER A 55 2.23 2.90 2.15
C SER A 55 3.61 3.35 1.66
N HIS A 56 4.37 4.08 2.48
CA HIS A 56 5.76 4.39 2.17
C HIS A 56 6.63 3.12 2.13
N GLN A 57 6.54 2.24 3.13
CA GLN A 57 7.33 1.00 3.11
C GLN A 57 7.02 0.14 1.89
N ILE A 58 5.74 0.01 1.53
CA ILE A 58 5.25 -0.84 0.43
C ILE A 58 5.57 -0.22 -0.94
N ARG A 59 5.59 1.11 -1.06
CA ARG A 59 6.02 1.81 -2.30
C ARG A 59 7.52 1.72 -2.55
N TYR A 60 8.35 1.91 -1.52
CA TYR A 60 9.80 2.08 -1.72
C TYR A 60 10.60 0.78 -1.58
N THR A 61 10.23 -0.09 -0.62
CA THR A 61 11.03 -1.28 -0.29
C THR A 61 11.07 -2.32 -1.41
N PRO A 62 9.94 -2.71 -2.03
CA PRO A 62 9.92 -3.66 -3.14
C PRO A 62 10.60 -3.10 -4.39
N PHE A 63 10.40 -1.81 -4.69
CA PHE A 63 10.98 -1.16 -5.86
C PHE A 63 12.51 -1.07 -5.76
N ALA A 64 13.03 -0.69 -4.59
CA ALA A 64 14.48 -0.66 -4.36
C ALA A 64 15.11 -2.05 -4.59
N LYS A 65 14.43 -3.11 -4.14
CA LYS A 65 14.86 -4.49 -4.38
C LYS A 65 14.77 -4.90 -5.85
N ALA A 66 13.66 -4.59 -6.52
CA ALA A 66 13.49 -4.87 -7.94
C ALA A 66 14.57 -4.19 -8.78
N ARG A 67 14.89 -2.93 -8.48
CA ARG A 67 15.98 -2.19 -9.11
C ARG A 67 17.34 -2.87 -8.90
N GLN A 68 17.65 -3.32 -7.69
CA GLN A 68 18.91 -4.03 -7.41
C GLN A 68 19.02 -5.33 -8.20
N LEU A 69 17.95 -6.13 -8.23
CA LEU A 69 17.89 -7.38 -8.98
C LEU A 69 17.96 -7.15 -10.50
N HIS A 70 17.39 -6.05 -10.98
CA HIS A 70 17.47 -5.68 -12.39
C HIS A 70 18.92 -5.33 -12.78
N ILE A 71 19.62 -4.56 -11.95
CA ILE A 71 21.03 -4.21 -12.16
C ILE A 71 21.93 -5.46 -12.10
N SER A 72 21.64 -6.42 -11.21
CA SER A 72 22.43 -7.66 -11.12
C SER A 72 22.10 -8.68 -12.23
N GLY A 73 21.07 -8.44 -13.04
CA GLY A 73 20.60 -9.38 -14.07
C GLY A 73 19.88 -10.61 -13.51
N GLU A 74 19.55 -10.61 -12.21
CA GLU A 74 18.84 -11.71 -11.54
C GLU A 74 17.32 -11.53 -11.53
N LEU A 75 16.83 -10.36 -11.95
CA LEU A 75 15.40 -10.14 -12.12
C LEU A 75 14.91 -10.87 -13.37
N GLY A 76 14.17 -11.97 -13.17
CA GLY A 76 13.54 -12.71 -14.25
C GLY A 76 12.50 -11.89 -15.02
N HIS A 77 11.96 -12.45 -16.11
CA HIS A 77 10.95 -11.77 -16.92
C HIS A 77 9.68 -11.51 -16.09
N SER A 78 9.33 -10.23 -15.93
CA SER A 78 8.21 -9.77 -15.12
C SER A 78 7.81 -8.37 -15.56
N ILE A 79 6.59 -7.95 -15.21
CA ILE A 79 6.13 -6.58 -15.50
C ILE A 79 7.04 -5.50 -14.87
N ALA A 80 7.70 -5.81 -13.75
CA ALA A 80 8.69 -4.92 -13.14
C ALA A 80 9.95 -4.78 -14.00
N THR A 81 10.37 -5.85 -14.67
CA THR A 81 11.49 -5.83 -15.61
C THR A 81 11.12 -5.03 -16.84
N ASP A 82 9.96 -5.28 -17.44
CA ASP A 82 9.50 -4.58 -18.64
C ASP A 82 9.36 -3.07 -18.39
N LEU A 83 8.78 -2.67 -17.25
CA LEU A 83 8.65 -1.26 -16.84
C LEU A 83 10.02 -0.60 -16.57
N LEU A 84 10.96 -1.33 -15.95
CA LEU A 84 12.31 -0.82 -15.70
C LEU A 84 13.14 -0.69 -16.98
N GLU A 85 12.94 -1.57 -17.96
CA GLU A 85 13.61 -1.50 -19.26
C GLU A 85 13.06 -0.39 -20.14
N GLU A 86 11.74 -0.23 -20.19
CA GLU A 86 11.08 0.75 -21.06
C GLU A 86 11.20 2.18 -20.51
N PHE A 87 10.99 2.38 -19.21
CA PHE A 87 10.91 3.72 -18.60
C PHE A 87 12.07 4.03 -17.64
N GLY A 88 12.95 3.07 -17.37
CA GLY A 88 14.01 3.22 -16.37
C GLY A 88 13.48 3.25 -14.93
N ALA A 89 14.41 3.42 -13.99
CA ALA A 89 14.09 3.58 -12.56
C ALA A 89 13.59 5.00 -12.23
N THR A 90 12.51 5.43 -12.88
CA THR A 90 11.85 6.73 -12.66
C THR A 90 10.79 6.64 -11.55
N GLU A 91 10.43 7.79 -10.97
CA GLU A 91 9.34 7.87 -9.98
C GLU A 91 8.01 7.37 -10.56
N ASN A 92 7.71 7.69 -11.83
CA ASN A 92 6.49 7.24 -12.49
C ASN A 92 6.44 5.71 -12.64
N ALA A 93 7.57 5.07 -12.99
CA ALA A 93 7.64 3.61 -13.08
C ALA A 93 7.46 2.95 -11.71
N GLN A 94 8.06 3.54 -10.67
CA GLN A 94 7.85 3.12 -9.29
C GLN A 94 6.38 3.22 -8.87
N ASP A 95 5.73 4.33 -9.18
CA ASP A 95 4.33 4.57 -8.82
C ASP A 95 3.37 3.68 -9.57
N ALA A 96 3.63 3.45 -10.86
CA ALA A 96 2.88 2.50 -11.66
C ALA A 96 2.97 1.08 -11.07
N LEU A 97 4.18 0.63 -10.71
CA LEU A 97 4.38 -0.68 -10.08
C LEU A 97 3.73 -0.78 -8.70
N ALA A 98 3.86 0.26 -7.87
CA ALA A 98 3.25 0.30 -6.55
C ALA A 98 1.72 0.24 -6.65
N ASN A 99 1.10 1.06 -7.50
CA ASN A 99 -0.35 1.07 -7.70
C ASN A 99 -0.87 -0.24 -8.30
N LEU A 100 -0.13 -0.82 -9.26
CA LEU A 100 -0.49 -2.12 -9.84
C LEU A 100 -0.49 -3.22 -8.77
N TYR A 101 0.52 -3.21 -7.90
CA TYR A 101 0.63 -4.16 -6.80
C TYR A 101 -0.48 -3.97 -5.76
N LEU A 102 -0.67 -2.75 -5.26
CA LEU A 102 -1.69 -2.38 -4.28
C LEU A 102 -3.09 -2.73 -4.79
N GLY A 103 -3.47 -2.19 -5.96
CA GLY A 103 -4.79 -2.43 -6.54
C GLY A 103 -5.04 -3.91 -6.84
N GLY A 104 -4.03 -4.63 -7.34
CA GLY A 104 -4.13 -6.06 -7.59
C GLY A 104 -4.27 -6.87 -6.30
N ALA A 105 -3.46 -6.59 -5.29
CA ALA A 105 -3.52 -7.28 -4.00
C ALA A 105 -4.87 -7.04 -3.31
N ASP A 106 -5.32 -5.80 -3.22
CA ASP A 106 -6.54 -5.43 -2.49
C ASP A 106 -7.81 -5.97 -3.15
N THR A 107 -7.92 -5.86 -4.48
CA THR A 107 -9.14 -6.27 -5.19
C THR A 107 -9.24 -7.79 -5.42
N VAL A 108 -8.11 -8.46 -5.66
CA VAL A 108 -8.10 -9.90 -5.98
C VAL A 108 -8.18 -10.76 -4.71
N CYS A 109 -7.58 -10.35 -3.59
CA CYS A 109 -7.77 -11.05 -2.31
C CYS A 109 -9.25 -11.05 -1.87
N LEU A 110 -9.99 -9.96 -2.13
CA LEU A 110 -11.44 -9.89 -1.92
C LEU A 110 -12.21 -10.88 -2.81
N HIS A 111 -11.78 -11.08 -4.06
CA HIS A 111 -12.40 -12.07 -4.96
C HIS A 111 -12.17 -13.51 -4.46
N CYS A 112 -10.94 -13.84 -4.04
CA CYS A 112 -10.62 -15.19 -3.54
C CYS A 112 -11.35 -15.52 -2.23
N PHE A 113 -11.49 -14.58 -1.29
CA PHE A 113 -12.24 -14.85 -0.05
C PHE A 113 -13.73 -15.13 -0.28
N ARG A 114 -14.36 -14.46 -1.25
CA ARG A 114 -15.77 -14.69 -1.60
C ARG A 114 -16.02 -16.08 -2.21
N GLN A 115 -15.06 -16.65 -2.92
CA GLN A 115 -15.19 -17.99 -3.50
C GLN A 115 -14.99 -19.12 -2.47
N SER A 116 -14.19 -18.91 -1.43
CA SER A 116 -13.93 -19.91 -0.38
C SER A 116 -15.09 -20.11 0.60
N THR A 117 -16.14 -19.30 0.52
CA THR A 117 -17.30 -19.34 1.43
C THR A 117 -18.58 -19.85 0.77
N LEU A 118 -18.47 -20.42 -0.43
CA LEU A 118 -19.54 -21.11 -1.18
C LEU A 118 -19.12 -22.56 -1.45
#